data_AF-A0A1A8RK16-F1
#
_entry.id   AF-A0A1A8RK16-F1
#
_cell.length_a   1.000
_cell.length_b   1.000
_cell.length_c   1.000
_cell.angle_alpha   90.00
_cell.angle_beta   90.00
_cell.angle_gamma   90.00
#
_symmetry.space_group_name_H-M   'P 1'
#
loop_
_entity.id
_entity.type
_entity.pdbx_description
1 polymer ?
#
loop_
_entity_poly.entity_id
_entity_poly.type
_entity_poly.pdbx_seq_one_letter_code
_entity_poly.pdbx_strand_id
1 'polypeptide(L)'
;QVPAPAPAVAPASSIHPSVPSWAAHPGWPYNPGQSGWPGQNPSFMPQHWLPPTSGPMSVPYNLNLARGVYDKMMMTIRGYVKPNAKMFTVNFLRGNDIAFHINPRFNEGGKQVLVRNHKVGERWGSEERD
;
A
#
# COMPACT_ATOMS: atom_id res chain seq x y z
N GLN A 1 -74.01 -11.34 22.50
CA GLN A 1 -73.68 -10.18 21.65
C GLN A 1 -72.18 -10.27 21.36
N VAL A 2 -71.83 -10.51 20.10
CA VAL A 2 -70.46 -10.87 19.66
C VAL A 2 -69.61 -9.62 19.47
N PRO A 3 -68.36 -9.55 19.97
CA PRO A 3 -67.38 -8.57 19.52
C PRO A 3 -66.53 -9.14 18.37
N ALA A 4 -66.44 -8.40 17.27
CA ALA A 4 -65.65 -8.74 16.08
C ALA A 4 -64.13 -8.68 16.31
N PRO A 5 -63.31 -9.50 15.63
CA PRO A 5 -61.86 -9.41 15.67
C PRO A 5 -61.33 -8.25 14.81
N ALA A 6 -60.33 -7.54 15.34
CA ALA A 6 -59.61 -6.45 14.67
C ALA A 6 -58.72 -6.97 13.52
N PRO A 7 -58.53 -6.21 12.42
CA PRO A 7 -57.74 -6.66 11.28
C PRO A 7 -56.24 -6.61 11.55
N ALA A 8 -55.53 -7.65 11.10
CA ALA A 8 -54.07 -7.78 11.15
C ALA A 8 -53.40 -6.86 10.10
N VAL A 9 -52.28 -6.24 10.48
CA VAL A 9 -51.47 -5.37 9.61
C VAL A 9 -50.58 -6.24 8.72
N ALA A 10 -50.73 -6.10 7.40
CA ALA A 10 -49.94 -6.80 6.37
C ALA A 10 -48.53 -6.19 6.21
N PRO A 11 -47.53 -6.96 5.72
CA PRO A 11 -46.15 -6.48 5.60
C PRO A 11 -45.99 -5.44 4.50
N ALA A 12 -45.13 -4.46 4.75
CA ALA A 12 -44.85 -3.34 3.85
C ALA A 12 -44.19 -3.78 2.54
N SER A 13 -44.74 -3.34 1.42
CA SER A 13 -44.17 -3.48 0.08
C SER A 13 -43.01 -2.50 -0.13
N SER A 14 -41.87 -3.02 -0.58
CA SER A 14 -40.67 -2.26 -0.93
C SER A 14 -40.90 -1.42 -2.18
N ILE A 15 -41.00 -0.10 -2.01
CA ILE A 15 -41.05 0.87 -3.11
C ILE A 15 -39.62 1.10 -3.61
N HIS A 16 -39.31 0.61 -4.81
CA HIS A 16 -38.13 1.04 -5.57
C HIS A 16 -38.52 2.26 -6.40
N PRO A 17 -37.88 3.44 -6.22
CA PRO A 17 -38.08 4.55 -7.13
C PRO A 17 -37.30 4.30 -8.43
N SER A 18 -38.03 4.29 -9.54
CA SER A 18 -37.50 4.34 -10.90
C SER A 18 -36.71 5.64 -11.12
N VAL A 19 -35.41 5.53 -11.37
CA VAL A 19 -34.59 6.67 -11.84
C VAL A 19 -34.58 6.71 -13.37
N PRO A 20 -34.79 7.89 -14.01
CA PRO A 20 -34.84 8.00 -15.47
C PRO A 20 -33.51 7.68 -16.14
N SER A 21 -33.58 7.00 -17.29
CA SER A 21 -32.46 6.78 -18.20
C SER A 21 -31.98 8.12 -18.78
N TRP A 22 -30.80 8.57 -18.36
CA TRP A 22 -30.13 9.71 -18.97
C TRP A 22 -29.42 9.27 -20.25
N ALA A 23 -29.60 10.07 -21.31
CA ALA A 23 -29.03 9.84 -22.63
C ALA A 23 -27.50 9.87 -22.60
N ALA A 24 -26.88 9.01 -23.41
CA ALA A 24 -25.44 8.99 -23.61
C ALA A 24 -25.00 10.26 -24.35
N HIS A 25 -24.10 11.04 -23.75
CA HIS A 25 -23.36 12.10 -24.43
C HIS A 25 -21.86 11.73 -24.50
N PRO A 26 -21.21 11.89 -25.66
CA PRO A 26 -19.82 11.48 -25.87
C PRO A 26 -18.87 12.59 -25.41
N GLY A 27 -18.02 12.31 -24.42
CA GLY A 27 -16.98 13.27 -24.05
C GLY A 27 -16.21 12.89 -22.78
N TRP A 28 -14.94 12.53 -22.97
CA TRP A 28 -13.82 12.58 -22.02
C TRP A 28 -13.81 11.58 -20.86
N PRO A 29 -12.84 10.65 -20.80
CA PRO A 29 -12.53 9.96 -19.57
C PRO A 29 -11.08 10.22 -19.15
N TYR A 30 -10.87 11.13 -18.20
CA TYR A 30 -9.88 10.83 -17.17
C TYR A 30 -10.15 11.56 -15.84
N ASN A 31 -10.27 10.77 -14.78
CA ASN A 31 -9.78 11.14 -13.45
C ASN A 31 -9.16 9.89 -12.79
N PRO A 32 -7.87 9.86 -12.46
CA PRO A 32 -7.23 8.72 -11.82
C PRO A 32 -7.52 8.75 -10.32
N GLY A 33 -8.34 7.82 -9.84
CA GLY A 33 -8.54 7.64 -8.40
C GLY A 33 -9.91 7.13 -7.97
N GLN A 34 -10.86 6.91 -8.87
CA GLN A 34 -12.20 6.48 -8.49
C GLN A 34 -12.56 5.12 -9.11
N SER A 35 -12.76 4.11 -8.25
CA SER A 35 -13.41 2.85 -8.61
C SER A 35 -14.90 3.10 -8.85
N GLY A 36 -15.24 3.56 -10.06
CA GLY A 36 -16.57 3.98 -10.46
C GLY A 36 -17.44 2.90 -11.11
N TRP A 37 -17.32 1.63 -10.71
CA TRP A 37 -18.23 0.59 -11.20
C TRP A 37 -19.36 0.35 -10.18
N PRO A 38 -20.64 0.48 -10.57
CA PRO A 38 -21.73 0.04 -9.70
C PRO A 38 -21.68 -1.49 -9.63
N GLY A 39 -21.47 -2.03 -8.43
CA GLY A 39 -21.56 -3.48 -8.17
C GLY A 39 -20.32 -4.16 -7.59
N GLN A 40 -19.24 -3.45 -7.26
CA GLN A 40 -18.10 -4.08 -6.57
C GLN A 40 -18.28 -4.05 -5.04
N ASN A 41 -18.60 -5.22 -4.49
CA ASN A 41 -18.53 -5.54 -3.07
C ASN A 41 -17.05 -5.48 -2.61
N PRO A 42 -16.67 -4.73 -1.55
CA PRO A 42 -15.26 -4.49 -1.20
C PRO A 42 -14.53 -5.71 -0.60
N SER A 43 -15.06 -6.93 -0.71
CA SER A 43 -14.55 -8.10 -0.02
C SER A 43 -13.35 -8.79 -0.69
N PHE A 44 -12.98 -8.41 -1.91
CA PHE A 44 -11.89 -9.06 -2.64
C PHE A 44 -10.75 -8.09 -2.90
N MET A 45 -9.99 -7.80 -1.85
CA MET A 45 -8.65 -7.28 -2.01
C MET A 45 -7.81 -8.36 -2.71
N PRO A 46 -7.30 -8.13 -3.93
CA PRO A 46 -6.40 -9.08 -4.56
C PRO A 46 -5.13 -9.21 -3.69
N GLN A 47 -4.69 -10.45 -3.45
CA GLN A 47 -3.56 -10.84 -2.59
C GLN A 47 -2.21 -10.14 -2.90
N HIS A 48 -2.12 -9.32 -3.94
CA HIS A 48 -0.90 -8.59 -4.29
C HIS A 48 -0.61 -7.38 -3.40
N TRP A 49 -1.62 -6.84 -2.70
CA TRP A 49 -1.38 -5.92 -1.62
C TRP A 49 -1.13 -6.75 -0.36
N LEU A 50 0.15 -6.96 -0.04
CA LEU A 50 0.53 -7.36 1.31
C LEU A 50 -0.28 -6.48 2.27
N PRO A 51 -1.03 -7.05 3.23
CA PRO A 51 -1.72 -6.22 4.21
C PRO A 51 -0.65 -5.29 4.81
N PRO A 52 -0.92 -3.98 4.94
CA PRO A 52 0.01 -3.10 5.63
C PRO A 52 0.30 -3.76 6.97
N THR A 53 1.56 -4.02 7.27
CA THR A 53 1.97 -4.64 8.52
C THR A 53 1.68 -3.64 9.63
N SER A 54 0.43 -3.62 10.09
CA SER A 54 -0.19 -2.57 10.91
C SER A 54 0.07 -2.77 12.39
N GLY A 55 1.14 -3.47 12.75
CA GLY A 55 1.63 -3.64 14.11
C GLY A 55 2.92 -2.86 14.36
N PRO A 56 3.32 -2.67 15.63
CA PRO A 56 4.62 -2.09 15.96
C PRO A 56 5.74 -2.93 15.33
N MET A 57 6.45 -2.34 14.37
CA MET A 57 7.58 -2.99 13.70
C MET A 57 8.85 -2.75 14.50
N SER A 58 9.58 -3.83 14.84
CA SER A 58 10.91 -3.73 15.42
C SER A 58 11.96 -3.47 14.35
N VAL A 59 13.04 -2.78 14.73
CA VAL A 59 14.22 -2.57 13.87
C VAL A 59 15.35 -3.45 14.41
N PRO A 60 16.03 -4.27 13.58
CA PRO A 60 15.87 -4.39 12.13
C PRO A 60 14.57 -5.08 11.71
N TYR A 61 13.91 -4.53 10.68
CA TYR A 61 12.70 -5.10 10.10
C TYR A 61 13.05 -5.84 8.80
N ASN A 62 12.61 -7.10 8.67
CA ASN A 62 12.81 -7.91 7.48
C ASN A 62 11.47 -8.16 6.78
N LEU A 63 11.38 -7.77 5.51
CA LEU A 63 10.21 -8.04 4.67
C LEU A 63 10.59 -9.07 3.60
N ASN A 64 9.96 -10.24 3.64
CA ASN A 64 10.15 -11.24 2.60
C ASN A 64 9.33 -10.88 1.35
N LEU A 65 10.01 -10.65 0.23
CA LEU A 65 9.39 -10.42 -1.07
C LEU A 65 9.36 -11.73 -1.85
N ALA A 66 8.31 -12.53 -1.68
CA ALA A 66 8.23 -13.89 -2.24
C ALA A 66 8.42 -13.97 -3.77
N ARG A 67 8.02 -12.92 -4.50
CA ARG A 67 8.21 -12.81 -5.97
C ARG A 67 9.43 -11.99 -6.37
N GLY A 68 10.24 -11.56 -5.41
CA GLY A 68 11.26 -10.55 -5.61
C GLY A 68 10.68 -9.16 -5.93
N VAL A 69 11.57 -8.26 -6.32
CA VAL A 69 11.21 -6.95 -6.90
C VAL A 69 10.97 -7.13 -8.40
N TYR A 70 9.98 -6.43 -8.94
CA TYR A 70 9.58 -6.52 -10.35
C TYR A 70 9.24 -5.13 -10.92
N ASP A 71 9.22 -5.03 -12.24
CA ASP A 71 8.90 -3.79 -12.95
C ASP A 71 7.57 -3.19 -12.48
N LYS A 72 7.59 -1.88 -12.24
CA LYS A 72 6.44 -1.10 -11.74
C LYS A 72 6.03 -1.41 -10.29
N MET A 73 6.81 -2.19 -9.54
CA MET A 73 6.60 -2.34 -8.09
C MET A 73 6.90 -1.01 -7.38
N MET A 74 5.98 -0.56 -6.51
CA MET A 74 6.18 0.58 -5.62
C MET A 74 6.29 0.09 -4.18
N MET A 75 7.36 0.50 -3.49
CA MET A 75 7.55 0.23 -2.06
C MET A 75 7.51 1.53 -1.28
N THR A 76 6.74 1.55 -0.19
CA THR A 76 6.66 2.69 0.73
C THR A 76 7.14 2.27 2.10
N ILE A 77 8.16 2.94 2.63
CA ILE A 77 8.64 2.77 4.01
C ILE A 77 8.29 4.04 4.78
N ARG A 78 7.55 3.91 5.87
CA ARG A 78 7.18 5.02 6.76
C ARG A 78 7.78 4.79 8.14
N GLY A 79 8.35 5.83 8.72
CA GLY A 79 8.94 5.78 10.05
C GLY A 79 9.53 7.13 10.43
N TYR A 80 10.03 7.20 11.66
CA TYR A 80 10.70 8.38 12.19
C TYR A 80 12.17 8.06 12.46
N VAL A 81 13.06 8.95 12.03
CA VAL A 81 14.48 8.88 12.38
C VAL A 81 14.62 9.25 13.87
N LYS A 82 15.36 8.44 14.62
CA LYS A 82 15.63 8.73 16.04
C LYS A 82 16.43 10.03 16.19
N PRO A 83 16.24 10.81 17.26
CA PRO A 83 17.14 11.92 17.58
C PRO A 83 18.59 11.45 17.64
N ASN A 84 19.51 12.27 17.15
CA ASN A 84 20.96 11.98 17.12
C ASN A 84 21.35 10.70 16.35
N ALA A 85 20.50 10.22 15.43
CA ALA A 85 20.85 9.10 14.57
C ALA A 85 22.09 9.43 13.72
N LYS A 86 23.02 8.49 13.63
CA LYS A 86 24.20 8.62 12.76
C LYS A 86 23.86 8.27 11.32
N MET A 87 23.04 7.25 11.14
CA MET A 87 22.60 6.73 9.85
C MET A 87 21.40 5.80 10.03
N PHE A 88 20.77 5.44 8.92
CA PHE A 88 19.97 4.22 8.81
C PHE A 88 20.28 3.51 7.50
N THR A 89 19.74 2.30 7.33
CA THR A 89 20.01 1.49 6.15
C THR A 89 18.75 0.80 5.65
N VAL A 90 18.60 0.73 4.33
CA VAL A 90 17.66 -0.16 3.65
C VAL A 90 18.47 -1.07 2.73
N ASN A 91 18.30 -2.38 2.90
CA ASN A 91 18.98 -3.40 2.09
C ASN A 91 17.97 -4.22 1.30
N PHE A 92 18.17 -4.29 -0.01
CA PHE A 92 17.51 -5.27 -0.88
C PHE A 92 18.44 -6.47 -1.01
N LEU A 93 18.03 -7.58 -0.42
CA LEU A 93 18.82 -8.82 -0.37
C LEU A 93 18.46 -9.74 -1.54
N ARG A 94 19.45 -10.47 -2.05
CA ARG A 94 19.28 -11.59 -2.99
C ARG A 94 20.15 -12.75 -2.53
N GLY A 95 19.55 -13.72 -1.82
CA GLY A 95 20.32 -14.76 -1.15
C GLY A 95 21.21 -14.14 -0.07
N ASN A 96 22.52 -14.40 -0.16
CA ASN A 96 23.52 -13.85 0.76
C ASN A 96 24.08 -12.47 0.35
N ASP A 97 23.72 -11.99 -0.85
CA ASP A 97 24.22 -10.73 -1.39
C ASP A 97 23.27 -9.57 -1.08
N ILE A 98 23.82 -8.35 -1.04
CA ILE A 98 23.06 -7.11 -1.02
C ILE A 98 23.03 -6.57 -2.45
N ALA A 99 21.90 -6.78 -3.14
CA ALA A 99 21.70 -6.29 -4.50
C ALA A 99 21.64 -4.76 -4.54
N PHE A 100 21.05 -4.13 -3.51
CA PHE A 100 21.01 -2.68 -3.38
C PHE A 100 21.02 -2.25 -1.92
N HIS A 101 22.02 -1.46 -1.56
CA HIS A 101 22.22 -0.86 -0.24
C HIS A 101 21.94 0.64 -0.33
N ILE A 102 21.06 1.14 0.53
CA ILE A 102 20.78 2.58 0.69
C ILE A 102 21.16 2.95 2.12
N ASN A 103 22.07 3.88 2.28
CA ASN A 103 22.59 4.28 3.59
C ASN A 103 22.69 5.80 3.72
N PRO A 104 21.60 6.48 4.09
CA PRO A 104 21.65 7.87 4.48
C PRO A 104 22.49 8.02 5.75
N ARG A 105 23.56 8.81 5.66
CA ARG A 105 24.46 9.17 6.76
C ARG A 105 24.23 10.63 7.11
N PHE A 106 23.80 10.89 8.34
CA PHE A 106 23.44 12.24 8.78
C PHE A 106 24.65 13.11 9.11
N ASN A 107 25.82 12.50 9.32
CA ASN A 107 27.08 13.21 9.50
C ASN A 107 28.27 12.33 9.09
N GLU A 108 28.84 12.61 7.92
CA GLU A 108 30.12 12.11 7.45
C GLU A 108 31.03 13.33 7.22
N GLY A 109 31.92 13.62 8.18
CA GLY A 109 32.82 14.77 8.10
C GLY A 109 32.11 16.13 8.11
N GLY A 110 31.00 16.26 8.84
CA GLY A 110 30.20 17.48 8.92
C GLY A 110 29.18 17.65 7.79
N LYS A 111 29.03 16.66 6.90
CA LYS A 111 28.09 16.68 5.79
C LYS A 111 27.10 15.53 5.87
N GLN A 112 25.89 15.76 5.36
CA GLN A 112 24.93 14.69 5.10
C GLN A 112 25.26 14.07 3.74
N VAL A 113 25.22 12.75 3.65
CA VAL A 113 25.54 12.00 2.42
C VAL A 113 24.59 10.83 2.29
N LEU A 114 24.06 10.62 1.08
CA LEU A 114 23.38 9.39 0.71
C LEU A 114 24.38 8.46 0.04
N VAL A 115 24.71 7.34 0.70
CA VAL A 115 25.56 6.31 0.10
C VAL A 115 24.68 5.20 -0.48
N ARG A 116 24.93 4.85 -1.75
CA ARG A 116 24.36 3.67 -2.42
C ARG A 116 25.48 2.72 -2.83
N ASN A 117 25.24 1.42 -2.70
CA ASN A 117 26.21 0.41 -3.12
C ASN A 117 25.53 -0.97 -3.34
N HIS A 118 26.31 -1.96 -3.73
CA HIS A 118 26.00 -3.39 -3.73
C HIS A 118 27.10 -4.18 -3.00
N LYS A 119 26.76 -5.36 -2.49
CA LYS A 119 27.71 -6.28 -1.84
C LYS A 119 27.52 -7.69 -2.40
N VAL A 120 28.54 -8.23 -3.05
CA VAL A 120 28.51 -9.56 -3.68
C VAL A 120 29.67 -10.40 -3.15
N GLY A 121 29.39 -11.61 -2.66
CA GLY A 121 30.41 -12.52 -2.15
C GLY A 121 31.27 -11.88 -1.06
N GLU A 122 30.62 -11.21 -0.11
CA GLU A 122 31.23 -10.46 0.99
C GLU A 122 32.05 -9.21 0.63
N ARG A 123 32.09 -8.80 -0.64
CA ARG A 123 32.82 -7.61 -1.09
C ARG A 123 31.87 -6.50 -1.50
N TRP A 124 32.13 -5.30 -0.98
CA TRP A 124 31.46 -4.08 -1.42
C TRP A 124 31.97 -3.66 -2.80
N GLY A 125 31.06 -3.17 -3.65
CA GLY A 125 31.40 -2.49 -4.88
C GLY A 125 31.84 -1.04 -4.66
N SER A 126 31.93 -0.29 -5.75
CA SER A 126 32.15 1.16 -5.71
C SER A 126 30.94 1.88 -5.13
N GLU A 127 31.17 2.80 -4.21
CA GLU A 127 30.09 3.63 -3.67
C GLU A 127 29.62 4.68 -4.69
N GLU A 128 28.31 4.86 -4.78
CA GLU A 128 27.67 6.04 -5.36
C GLU A 128 27.25 6.98 -4.23
N ARG A 129 27.49 8.29 -4.38
CA ARG A 129 27.30 9.29 -3.33
C ARG A 129 26.56 10.51 -3.87
N ASP A 130 25.48 10.91 -3.19
CA ASP A 130 24.71 12.15 -3.41
C ASP A 130 24.61 12.99 -2.14
#